data_AF-A0A7X3HR37-F1
#
_entry.id   AF-A0A7X3HR37-F1
#
_cell.length_a   1.000
_cell.length_b   1.000
_cell.length_c   1.000
_cell.angle_alpha   90.00
_cell.angle_beta   90.00
_cell.angle_gamma   90.00
#
_symmetry.space_group_name_H-M   'P 1'
#
loop_
_entity.id
_entity.type
_entity.pdbx_description
1 polymer ?
#
loop_
_entity_poly.entity_id
_entity_poly.type
_entity_poly.pdbx_seq_one_letter_code
_entity_poly.pdbx_strand_id
1 'polypeptide(L)' 'MADLKTLWGEIRPQLTRDIDRAALIDEKLSEMFAAFDAGDKERGRDAAWLMYNLKVKELR' A
#
# COMPACT_ATOMS: atom_id res chain seq x y z
N MET A 1 8.60 -33.09 -9.54
CA MET A 1 8.41 -31.83 -10.31
C MET A 1 7.16 -31.03 -9.91
N ALA A 2 6.46 -31.37 -8.81
CA ALA A 2 5.24 -30.68 -8.37
C ALA A 2 5.49 -29.51 -7.40
N ASP A 3 6.73 -29.28 -6.98
CA ASP A 3 7.05 -28.32 -5.91
C ASP A 3 6.95 -26.88 -6.36
N LEU A 4 7.62 -26.51 -7.46
CA LEU A 4 7.75 -25.11 -7.86
C LEU A 4 6.41 -24.47 -8.26
N LYS A 5 5.54 -25.24 -8.93
CA LYS A 5 4.21 -24.78 -9.35
C LYS A 5 3.26 -24.57 -8.16
N THR A 6 3.38 -25.43 -7.14
CA THR A 6 2.59 -25.35 -5.91
C THR A 6 3.05 -24.17 -5.06
N LEU A 7 4.36 -24.06 -4.81
CA LEU A 7 4.98 -22.91 -4.15
C LEU A 7 4.62 -21.59 -4.84
N TRP A 8 4.69 -21.55 -6.18
CA TRP A 8 4.28 -20.36 -6.93
C TRP A 8 2.80 -20.05 -6.77
N GLY A 9 1.92 -21.07 -6.74
CA GLY A 9 0.49 -20.91 -6.50
C GLY A 9 0.17 -20.31 -5.14
N GLU A 10 0.99 -20.58 -4.12
CA GLU A 10 0.83 -20.06 -2.75
C GLU A 10 1.38 -18.63 -2.58
N ILE A 11 2.50 -18.33 -3.22
CA ILE A 11 3.20 -17.04 -3.08
C ILE A 11 2.62 -15.97 -4.00
N ARG A 12 2.21 -16.33 -5.23
CA ARG A 12 1.71 -15.37 -6.22
C ARG A 12 0.55 -14.50 -5.72
N PRO A 13 -0.48 -15.03 -5.02
CA PRO A 13 -1.57 -14.21 -4.50
C PRO A 13 -1.11 -13.20 -3.44
N GLN A 14 -0.11 -13.57 -2.62
CA GLN A 14 0.48 -12.67 -1.62
C GLN A 14 1.20 -11.51 -2.31
N LEU A 15 2.10 -11.83 -3.24
CA LEU A 15 2.80 -10.83 -4.06
C LEU A 15 1.83 -9.89 -4.79
N THR A 16 0.77 -10.43 -5.38
CA THR A 16 -0.23 -9.61 -6.10
C THR A 16 -0.90 -8.62 -5.15
N ARG A 17 -1.36 -9.09 -3.98
CA ARG A 17 -1.97 -8.25 -2.95
C ARG A 17 -1.00 -7.18 -2.45
N ASP A 18 0.26 -7.52 -2.27
CA ASP A 18 1.26 -6.61 -1.75
C ASP A 18 1.64 -5.54 -2.79
N ILE A 19 1.66 -5.88 -4.08
CA ILE A 19 1.77 -4.92 -5.20
C ILE A 19 0.57 -3.97 -5.23
N ASP A 20 -0.66 -4.48 -5.16
CA ASP A 20 -1.86 -3.65 -5.19
C ASP A 20 -1.90 -2.67 -4.01
N ARG A 21 -1.50 -3.14 -2.82
CA ARG A 21 -1.39 -2.29 -1.63
C ARG A 21 -0.27 -1.26 -1.76
N ALA A 22 0.86 -1.62 -2.36
CA ALA A 22 1.96 -0.68 -2.58
C ALA A 22 1.54 0.47 -3.50
N ALA A 23 0.80 0.18 -4.58
CA ALA A 23 0.25 1.20 -5.47
C ALA A 23 -0.70 2.17 -4.73
N LEU A 24 -1.57 1.64 -3.87
CA LEU A 24 -2.49 2.45 -3.07
C LEU A 24 -1.75 3.35 -2.06
N ILE A 25 -0.65 2.86 -1.47
CA ILE A 25 0.16 3.66 -0.54
C ILE A 25 0.90 4.78 -1.26
N ASP A 26 1.45 4.51 -2.44
CA ASP A 26 2.12 5.53 -3.25
C ASP A 26 1.15 6.66 -3.64
N GLU A 27 -0.07 6.31 -4.05
CA GLU A 27 -1.14 7.27 -4.33
C GLU A 27 -1.46 8.13 -3.10
N LYS A 28 -1.59 7.51 -1.92
CA LYS A 28 -1.92 8.23 -0.68
C LYS A 28 -0.77 9.07 -0.14
N LEU A 29 0.48 8.68 -0.36
CA LEU A 29 1.64 9.51 -0.08
C LEU A 29 1.66 10.74 -0.97
N SER A 30 1.41 10.57 -2.27
CA SER A 30 1.32 11.67 -3.21
C SER A 30 0.21 12.66 -2.83
N GLU A 31 -0.98 12.15 -2.49
CA GLU A 31 -2.11 12.97 -2.02
C GLU A 31 -1.76 13.72 -0.72
N MET A 32 -1.11 13.04 0.23
CA MET A 32 -0.68 13.64 1.49
C MET A 32 0.30 14.80 1.26
N PHE A 33 1.33 14.59 0.43
CA PHE A 33 2.33 15.62 0.15
C PHE A 33 1.71 16.81 -0.59
N ALA A 34 0.89 16.56 -1.62
CA ALA A 34 0.19 17.62 -2.34
C ALA A 34 -0.73 18.44 -1.43
N ALA A 35 -1.44 17.79 -0.50
CA ALA A 35 -2.28 18.47 0.47
C ALA A 35 -1.46 19.36 1.43
N PHE A 36 -0.33 18.86 1.93
CA PHE A 36 0.53 19.66 2.80
C PHE A 36 1.19 20.83 2.08
N ASP A 37 1.64 20.65 0.82
CA ASP A 37 2.19 21.72 0.00
C ASP A 37 1.15 22.82 -0.31
N ALA A 38 -0.12 22.44 -0.45
CA ALA A 38 -1.24 23.36 -0.60
C ALA A 38 -1.69 24.03 0.72
N GLY A 39 -1.10 23.65 1.87
CA GLY A 39 -1.49 24.14 3.19
C GLY A 39 -2.76 23.49 3.77
N ASP A 40 -3.32 22.49 3.09
CA ASP A 40 -4.50 21.73 3.53
C ASP A 40 -4.08 20.60 4.49
N LYS A 41 -3.98 20.98 5.77
CA LYS A 41 -3.52 20.09 6.84
C LYS A 41 -4.54 19.01 7.21
N GLU A 42 -5.84 19.23 6.97
CA GLU A 42 -6.86 18.21 7.26
C GLU A 42 -6.76 17.09 6.25
N ARG A 43 -6.75 17.41 4.96
CA ARG A 43 -6.63 16.42 3.90
C ARG A 43 -5.32 15.64 3.95
N GLY A 44 -4.21 16.31 4.30
CA GLY A 44 -2.93 15.64 4.53
C GLY A 44 -2.99 14.65 5.72
N ARG A 45 -3.69 15.00 6.81
CA ARG A 45 -3.88 14.10 7.95
C ARG A 45 -4.78 12.92 7.62
N ASP A 46 -5.85 13.13 6.86
CA ASP A 46 -6.75 12.05 6.45
C ASP A 46 -6.04 11.03 5.57
N ALA A 47 -5.22 11.48 4.62
CA ALA A 47 -4.38 10.62 3.81
C ALA A 47 -3.38 9.82 4.68
N ALA A 48 -2.75 10.45 5.69
CA ALA A 48 -1.88 9.77 6.64
C ALA A 48 -2.61 8.70 7.49
N TRP A 49 -3.82 9.00 7.95
CA TRP A 49 -4.67 8.08 8.70
C TRP A 49 -5.09 6.86 7.86
N LEU A 50 -5.42 7.07 6.59
CA LEU A 50 -5.73 5.98 5.66
C LEU A 50 -4.54 5.04 5.48
N MET A 51 -3.33 5.57 5.33
CA MET A 51 -2.11 4.75 5.26
C MET A 51 -1.86 3.96 6.56
N TYR A 52 -2.08 4.57 7.73
CA TYR A 52 -1.98 3.86 9.01
C TYR A 52 -2.97 2.68 9.08
N ASN A 53 -4.22 2.90 8.65
CA ASN A 53 -5.27 1.88 8.62
C ASN A 53 -5.04 0.79 7.58
N LEU A 54 -4.34 1.08 6.48
CA LEU A 54 -3.88 0.09 5.50
C LEU A 54 -2.82 -0.85 6.05
N LYS A 55 -2.36 -0.62 7.29
CA LYS A 55 -1.34 -1.42 7.96
C LYS A 55 -0.11 -1.60 7.09
N VAL A 56 0.43 -0.49 6.58
CA VAL A 56 1.64 -0.45 5.74
C VAL A 56 2.79 -1.30 6.33
N LYS A 57 2.89 -1.40 7.66
CA LYS A 57 3.87 -2.24 8.37
C LYS A 57 3.69 -3.76 8.19
N GLU A 58 2.54 -4.21 7.71
CA GLU A 58 2.21 -5.62 7.42
C GLU A 58 2.43 -5.98 5.94
N LEU A 59 2.88 -5.06 5.10
CA LEU A 59 3.42 -5.40 3.79
C LEU A 59 4.67 -6.27 3.99
N ARG A 60 4.69 -7.45 3.37
CA ARG A 60 5.79 -8.42 3.45
C ARG A 60 6.49 -8.54 2.12
#